data_AF-A0A0P9V0F5-F1
#
_entry.id   AF-A0A0P9V0F5-F1
#
_cell.length_a   1.000
_cell.length_b   1.000
_cell.length_c   1.000
_cell.angle_alpha   90.00
_cell.angle_beta   90.00
_cell.angle_gamma   90.00
#
_symmetry.space_group_name_H-M   'P 1'
#
loop_
_entity.id
_entity.type
_entity.pdbx_description
1 polymer ?
#
loop_
_entity_poly.entity_id
_entity_poly.type
_entity_poly.pdbx_seq_one_letter_code
_entity_poly.pdbx_strand_id
1 'polypeptide(L)'
;GWAIPAATDIAFALGVLSLLGKRVPLSLKIFLSALAILDDLGAVLIIALFYTSDLSIPMLLAALGSIAVLVALNRLGVKKLLPYLIVGALLWFFMLQSGIHATLAGVALALCIPLGKPDEEASSPLLHLEEKLHPWVAFAVVPVFGFANAGVSLSGITVDKLLDPVPLGVALGLLIGKQVGIFALAALAIRAGLARLPDG
;
A
#
# COMPACT_ATOMS: atom_id res chain seq x y z
N GLY A 1 -15.20 7.55 6.87
CA GLY A 1 -14.30 6.49 7.35
C GLY A 1 -14.60 5.09 6.80
N TRP A 2 -15.22 4.94 5.63
CA TRP A 2 -15.59 3.61 5.10
C TRP A 2 -14.39 2.79 4.62
N ALA A 3 -13.30 3.43 4.18
CA ALA A 3 -12.07 2.75 3.78
C ALA A 3 -11.15 2.35 4.96
N ILE A 4 -11.46 2.78 6.20
CA ILE A 4 -10.64 2.48 7.38
C ILE A 4 -10.52 0.97 7.63
N PRO A 5 -11.59 0.15 7.53
CA PRO A 5 -11.50 -1.28 7.75
C PRO A 5 -10.85 -2.06 6.60
N ALA A 6 -10.64 -1.43 5.45
CA ALA A 6 -10.11 -2.10 4.26
C ALA A 6 -8.59 -2.33 4.35
N ALA A 7 -7.85 -1.39 4.96
CA ALA A 7 -6.39 -1.45 5.03
C ALA A 7 -5.89 -2.61 5.91
N THR A 8 -4.78 -3.23 5.51
CA THR A 8 -4.11 -4.32 6.26
C THR A 8 -2.70 -3.90 6.62
N ASP A 9 -2.34 -3.91 7.91
CA ASP A 9 -0.93 -3.72 8.28
C ASP A 9 -0.10 -4.97 7.94
N ILE A 10 0.47 -4.97 6.74
CA ILE A 10 1.31 -6.05 6.21
C ILE A 10 2.56 -6.28 7.09
N ALA A 11 3.15 -5.22 7.63
CA ALA A 11 4.37 -5.31 8.42
C ALA A 11 4.09 -6.03 9.75
N PHE A 12 2.97 -5.69 10.39
CA PHE A 12 2.52 -6.40 11.58
C PHE A 12 2.13 -7.85 11.28
N ALA A 13 1.36 -8.10 10.21
CA ALA A 13 0.92 -9.44 9.83
C ALA A 13 2.12 -10.37 9.54
N LEU A 14 3.07 -9.93 8.71
CA LEU A 14 4.29 -10.67 8.41
C LEU A 14 5.19 -10.82 9.65
N GLY A 15 5.24 -9.80 10.52
CA GLY A 15 5.91 -9.86 11.82
C GLY A 15 5.38 -11.01 12.68
N VAL A 16 4.07 -11.10 12.89
CA VAL A 16 3.44 -12.20 13.63
C VAL A 16 3.67 -13.56 12.96
N LEU A 17 3.56 -13.65 11.63
CA LEU A 17 3.85 -14.88 10.89
C LEU A 17 5.32 -15.32 11.03
N SER A 18 6.25 -14.38 11.12
CA SER A 18 7.67 -14.66 11.35
C SER A 18 7.94 -15.25 12.74
N LEU A 19 7.17 -14.84 13.76
CA LEU A 19 7.25 -15.40 15.12
C LEU A 19 6.79 -16.86 15.18
N LEU A 20 5.85 -17.25 14.31
CA LEU A 20 5.41 -18.65 14.15
C LEU A 20 6.45 -19.54 13.45
N GLY A 21 7.54 -18.95 12.95
CA GLY A 21 8.72 -19.64 12.46
C GLY A 21 8.45 -20.54 11.25
N LYS A 22 8.87 -21.81 11.36
CA LYS A 22 8.81 -22.80 10.27
C LYS A 22 7.43 -23.47 10.09
N ARG A 23 6.47 -23.22 11.00
CA ARG A 23 5.13 -23.85 10.97
C ARG A 23 4.21 -23.27 9.89
N VAL A 24 4.58 -22.13 9.32
CA VAL A 24 3.79 -21.42 8.33
C VAL A 24 4.38 -21.69 6.94
N PRO A 25 3.62 -22.26 6.00
CA PRO A 25 4.10 -22.51 4.65
C PRO A 25 4.39 -21.20 3.90
N LEU A 26 5.39 -21.23 3.01
CA LEU A 26 5.80 -20.07 2.21
C LEU A 26 4.65 -19.54 1.33
N SER A 27 3.84 -20.46 0.79
CA SER A 27 2.65 -20.14 -0.01
C SER A 27 1.69 -19.21 0.73
N LEU A 28 1.50 -19.40 2.04
CA LEU A 28 0.62 -18.56 2.86
C LEU A 28 1.20 -17.17 3.09
N LYS A 29 2.53 -17.05 3.23
CA LYS A 29 3.21 -15.74 3.34
C LYS A 29 3.06 -14.94 2.05
N ILE A 30 3.25 -15.59 0.90
CA ILE A 30 3.08 -14.97 -0.42
C ILE A 30 1.62 -14.57 -0.64
N PHE A 31 0.67 -15.46 -0.35
CA PHE A 31 -0.75 -15.17 -0.49
C PHE A 31 -1.19 -13.98 0.36
N LEU A 32 -0.81 -13.95 1.64
CA LEU A 32 -1.17 -12.85 2.54
C LEU A 32 -0.51 -11.53 2.13
N SER A 33 0.75 -11.56 1.69
CA SER A 33 1.43 -10.39 1.17
C SER A 33 0.70 -9.83 -0.06
N ALA A 34 0.33 -10.70 -1.01
CA ALA A 34 -0.37 -10.28 -2.22
C ALA A 34 -1.75 -9.70 -1.92
N LEU A 35 -2.53 -10.34 -1.04
CA LEU A 35 -3.84 -9.84 -0.61
C LEU A 35 -3.71 -8.48 0.08
N ALA A 36 -2.77 -8.33 1.01
CA ALA A 36 -2.56 -7.07 1.73
C ALA A 36 -2.18 -5.92 0.80
N ILE A 37 -1.26 -6.15 -0.15
CA ILE A 37 -0.86 -5.13 -1.14
C ILE A 37 -2.05 -4.73 -2.01
N LEU A 38 -2.86 -5.69 -2.47
CA LEU A 38 -4.01 -5.43 -3.32
C LEU A 38 -5.09 -4.64 -2.58
N ASP A 39 -5.40 -5.02 -1.34
CA ASP A 39 -6.38 -4.33 -0.49
C ASP A 39 -5.93 -2.89 -0.18
N ASP A 40 -4.65 -2.67 0.16
CA ASP A 40 -4.11 -1.34 0.44
C ASP A 40 -4.09 -0.45 -0.80
N LEU A 41 -3.65 -0.97 -1.95
CA LEU A 41 -3.65 -0.22 -3.21
C LEU A 41 -5.09 0.11 -3.63
N GLY A 42 -6.02 -0.84 -3.49
CA GLY A 42 -7.43 -0.64 -3.75
C GLY A 42 -8.03 0.45 -2.87
N ALA A 43 -7.75 0.42 -1.57
CA ALA A 43 -8.18 1.45 -0.63
C ALA A 43 -7.63 2.83 -1.01
N VAL A 44 -6.34 2.93 -1.30
CA VAL A 44 -5.71 4.20 -1.73
C VAL A 44 -6.35 4.74 -3.01
N LEU A 45 -6.64 3.87 -4.00
CA LEU A 45 -7.31 4.28 -5.24
C LEU A 45 -8.74 4.78 -4.98
N ILE A 46 -9.51 4.10 -4.13
CA ILE A 46 -10.88 4.51 -3.78
C ILE A 46 -10.85 5.87 -3.08
N ILE A 47 -9.98 6.06 -2.09
CA ILE A 47 -9.87 7.35 -1.39
C ILE A 47 -9.44 8.43 -2.39
N ALA A 48 -8.50 8.15 -3.29
CA ALA A 48 -8.10 9.09 -4.32
C ALA A 48 -9.23 9.53 -5.26
N LEU A 49 -10.10 8.60 -5.68
CA LEU A 49 -11.20 8.92 -6.60
C LEU A 49 -12.35 9.67 -5.92
N PHE A 50 -12.67 9.33 -4.67
CA PHE A 50 -13.87 9.83 -3.99
C PHE A 50 -13.64 11.02 -3.05
N TYR A 51 -12.41 11.24 -2.59
CA TYR A 51 -12.06 12.30 -1.62
C TYR A 51 -11.22 13.44 -2.21
N THR A 52 -11.23 13.62 -3.53
CA THR A 52 -10.56 14.75 -4.19
C THR A 52 -11.49 15.96 -4.20
N SER A 53 -11.18 16.99 -3.39
CA SER A 53 -12.08 18.14 -3.16
C SER A 53 -11.60 19.44 -3.82
N ASP A 54 -10.29 19.64 -3.99
CA ASP A 54 -9.72 20.89 -4.49
C ASP A 54 -8.61 20.63 -5.52
N LEU A 55 -8.98 20.61 -6.80
CA LEU A 55 -8.03 20.36 -7.89
C LEU A 55 -7.35 21.65 -8.37
N SER A 56 -6.05 21.79 -8.09
CA SER A 56 -5.22 22.79 -8.76
C SER A 56 -4.81 22.28 -10.14
N ILE A 57 -5.50 22.74 -11.19
CA ILE A 57 -5.22 22.37 -12.59
C ILE A 57 -3.74 22.56 -13.00
N PRO A 58 -3.04 23.66 -12.62
CA PRO A 58 -1.62 23.82 -12.94
C PRO A 58 -0.74 22.73 -12.31
N MET A 59 -1.01 22.38 -11.05
CA MET A 59 -0.25 21.33 -10.35
C MET A 59 -0.57 19.95 -10.90
N LEU A 60 -1.81 19.72 -11.33
CA LEU A 60 -2.20 18.49 -12.02
C LEU A 60 -1.44 18.31 -13.34
N LEU A 61 -1.34 19.37 -14.14
CA LEU A 61 -0.55 19.35 -15.37
C LEU A 61 0.94 19.12 -15.10
N ALA A 62 1.48 19.72 -14.04
CA ALA A 62 2.87 19.48 -13.63
C ALA A 62 3.10 18.02 -13.16
N ALA A 63 2.14 17.44 -12.44
CA ALA A 63 2.16 16.02 -12.06
C ALA A 63 2.12 15.10 -13.28
N LEU A 64 1.22 15.36 -14.24
CA LEU A 64 1.16 14.61 -15.51
C LEU A 64 2.44 14.75 -16.32
N GLY A 65 3.03 15.96 -16.38
CA GLY A 65 4.32 16.20 -17.00
C GLY A 65 5.45 15.39 -16.33
N SER A 66 5.44 15.30 -15.01
CA SER A 66 6.41 14.50 -14.25
C SER A 66 6.27 13.01 -14.55
N ILE A 67 5.04 12.49 -14.64
CA ILE A 67 4.78 11.10 -15.08
C ILE A 67 5.29 10.89 -16.50
N ALA A 68 5.02 11.82 -17.42
CA ALA A 68 5.50 11.71 -18.81
C ALA A 68 7.04 11.65 -18.88
N VAL A 69 7.74 12.43 -18.03
CA VAL A 69 9.20 12.36 -17.91
C VAL A 69 9.65 11.01 -17.37
N LEU A 70 9.03 10.48 -16.31
CA LEU A 70 9.35 9.16 -15.77
C LEU A 70 9.17 8.04 -16.83
N VAL A 71 8.07 8.09 -17.58
CA VAL A 71 7.80 7.16 -18.68
C VAL A 71 8.82 7.32 -19.80
N ALA A 72 9.20 8.55 -20.15
CA ALA A 72 10.24 8.80 -21.15
C ALA A 72 11.60 8.25 -20.71
N LEU A 73 12.01 8.45 -19.44
CA LEU A 73 13.23 7.89 -18.88
C LEU A 73 13.24 6.35 -18.97
N ASN A 74 12.11 5.72 -18.65
CA ASN A 74 11.95 4.26 -18.76
C ASN A 74 12.08 3.80 -20.22
N ARG A 75 11.35 4.44 -21.15
CA ARG A 75 11.39 4.10 -22.58
C ARG A 75 12.76 4.35 -23.23
N LEU A 76 13.51 5.32 -22.74
CA LEU A 76 14.89 5.60 -23.16
C LEU A 76 15.91 4.63 -22.53
N GLY A 77 15.46 3.68 -21.69
CA GLY A 77 16.32 2.67 -21.09
C GLY A 77 17.27 3.21 -20.03
N VAL A 78 16.95 4.34 -19.40
CA VAL A 78 17.78 4.91 -18.33
C VAL A 78 17.74 3.99 -17.11
N LYS A 79 18.85 3.32 -16.82
CA LYS A 79 19.00 2.42 -15.65
C LYS A 79 19.45 3.15 -14.37
N LYS A 80 19.85 4.43 -14.45
CA LYS A 80 20.24 5.21 -13.27
C LYS A 80 19.00 5.54 -12.44
N LEU A 81 19.05 5.27 -11.13
CA LEU A 81 17.92 5.46 -10.24
C LEU A 81 17.67 6.94 -9.86
N LEU A 82 18.74 7.72 -9.75
CA LEU A 82 18.69 9.10 -9.23
C LEU A 82 17.74 10.03 -10.01
N PRO A 83 17.68 10.00 -11.36
CA PRO A 83 16.68 10.76 -12.12
C PRO A 83 15.24 10.39 -11.76
N TYR A 84 14.93 9.11 -11.57
CA TYR A 84 13.58 8.68 -11.17
C TYR A 84 13.23 9.20 -9.78
N LEU A 85 14.14 9.12 -8.81
CA LEU A 85 13.89 9.61 -7.45
C LEU A 85 13.65 11.13 -7.42
N ILE A 86 14.41 11.91 -8.19
CA ILE A 86 14.23 13.37 -8.27
C ILE A 86 12.87 13.70 -8.88
N VAL A 87 12.54 13.10 -10.04
CA VAL A 87 11.26 13.36 -10.71
C VAL A 87 10.10 12.81 -9.88
N GLY A 88 10.29 11.71 -9.17
CA GLY A 88 9.33 11.14 -8.23
C GLY A 88 9.06 12.06 -7.03
N ALA A 89 10.08 12.72 -6.48
CA ALA A 89 9.91 13.71 -5.43
C ALA A 89 9.16 14.96 -5.92
N LEU A 90 9.42 15.38 -7.16
CA LEU A 90 8.65 16.46 -7.82
C LEU A 90 7.19 16.04 -8.04
N LEU A 91 6.96 14.82 -8.54
CA LEU A 91 5.62 14.26 -8.71
C LEU A 91 4.86 14.25 -7.37
N TRP A 92 5.50 13.79 -6.30
CA TRP A 92 4.92 13.79 -4.96
C TRP A 92 4.53 15.20 -4.51
N PHE A 93 5.40 16.20 -4.72
CA PHE A 93 5.11 17.59 -4.38
C PHE A 93 3.94 18.15 -5.20
N PHE A 94 3.89 17.89 -6.51
CA PHE A 94 2.80 18.36 -7.36
C PHE A 94 1.47 17.68 -7.05
N MET A 95 1.48 16.39 -6.68
CA MET A 95 0.28 15.68 -6.25
C MET A 95 -0.23 16.23 -4.92
N LEU A 96 0.65 16.48 -3.96
CA LEU A 96 0.31 17.11 -2.69
C LEU A 96 -0.37 18.48 -2.88
N GLN A 97 0.17 19.30 -3.79
CA GLN A 97 -0.38 20.64 -4.08
C GLN A 97 -1.62 20.61 -5.00
N SER A 98 -1.83 19.53 -5.75
CA SER A 98 -2.98 19.40 -6.65
C SER A 98 -4.24 18.87 -5.97
N GLY A 99 -4.17 18.54 -4.68
CA GLY A 99 -5.27 17.90 -3.94
C GLY A 99 -5.41 16.40 -4.22
N ILE A 100 -4.51 15.82 -5.03
CA ILE A 100 -4.44 14.37 -5.22
C ILE A 100 -3.61 13.75 -4.09
N HIS A 101 -3.91 12.49 -3.78
CA HIS A 101 -3.20 11.75 -2.74
C HIS A 101 -1.72 11.55 -3.10
N ALA A 102 -0.84 12.13 -2.30
CA ALA A 102 0.60 12.05 -2.52
C ALA A 102 1.16 10.60 -2.44
N THR A 103 0.42 9.67 -1.83
CA THR A 103 0.75 8.23 -1.77
C THR A 103 0.78 7.59 -3.16
N LEU A 104 -0.08 8.04 -4.09
CA LEU A 104 -0.11 7.54 -5.46
C LEU A 104 1.16 7.90 -6.24
N ALA A 105 1.88 8.97 -5.85
CA ALA A 105 3.15 9.32 -6.47
C ALA A 105 4.20 8.22 -6.31
N GLY A 106 4.24 7.57 -5.13
CA GLY A 106 5.15 6.47 -4.86
C GLY A 106 4.84 5.25 -5.72
N VAL A 107 3.55 4.92 -5.87
CA VAL A 107 3.09 3.83 -6.75
C VAL A 107 3.44 4.13 -8.21
N ALA A 108 3.12 5.33 -8.70
CA ALA A 108 3.42 5.73 -10.07
C ALA A 108 4.93 5.72 -10.35
N LEU A 109 5.74 6.19 -9.41
CA LEU A 109 7.20 6.12 -9.47
C LEU A 109 7.69 4.68 -9.59
N ALA A 110 7.24 3.79 -8.71
CA ALA A 110 7.64 2.38 -8.72
C ALA A 110 7.30 1.69 -10.05
N LEU A 111 6.11 1.94 -10.60
CA LEU A 111 5.68 1.44 -11.91
C LEU A 111 6.53 1.96 -13.08
N CYS A 112 7.17 3.12 -12.91
CA CYS A 112 8.04 3.70 -13.93
C CYS A 112 9.50 3.28 -13.81
N ILE A 113 9.96 2.76 -12.68
CA ILE A 113 11.36 2.31 -12.52
C ILE A 113 11.53 0.96 -13.25
N PRO A 114 12.57 0.81 -14.09
CA PRO A 114 12.78 -0.44 -14.82
C PRO A 114 13.02 -1.63 -13.90
N LEU A 115 12.29 -2.72 -14.13
CA LEU A 115 12.53 -4.02 -13.47
C LEU A 115 13.70 -4.80 -14.10
N GLY A 116 14.04 -4.54 -15.36
CA GLY A 116 15.06 -5.30 -16.10
C GLY A 116 14.51 -6.59 -16.72
N LYS A 117 15.39 -7.37 -17.36
CA LYS A 117 15.05 -8.70 -17.90
C LYS A 117 15.21 -9.77 -16.81
N PRO A 118 14.50 -10.91 -16.90
CA PRO A 118 14.64 -12.01 -15.93
C PRO A 118 16.09 -12.47 -15.74
N ASP A 119 16.89 -12.51 -16.80
CA ASP A 119 18.31 -12.91 -16.74
C ASP A 119 19.25 -11.84 -16.15
N GLU A 120 18.74 -10.63 -15.92
CA GLU A 120 19.47 -9.45 -15.43
C GLU A 120 19.00 -9.02 -14.03
N GLU A 121 18.36 -9.91 -13.27
CA GLU A 121 17.73 -9.63 -11.97
C GLU A 121 18.69 -8.93 -10.99
N ALA A 122 19.95 -9.38 -10.95
CA ALA A 122 21.02 -8.79 -10.12
C ALA A 122 21.39 -7.34 -10.50
N SER A 123 20.94 -6.84 -11.64
CA SER A 123 21.18 -5.47 -12.13
C SER A 123 19.92 -4.62 -12.16
N SER A 124 18.79 -5.14 -11.67
CA SER A 124 17.49 -4.46 -11.66
C SER A 124 17.54 -3.21 -10.78
N PRO A 125 17.33 -1.99 -11.34
CA PRO A 125 17.28 -0.78 -10.55
C PRO A 125 16.14 -0.77 -9.52
N LEU A 126 14.99 -1.38 -9.86
CA LEU A 126 13.84 -1.47 -8.97
C LEU A 126 14.11 -2.40 -7.79
N LEU A 127 14.61 -3.63 -8.06
CA LEU A 127 14.88 -4.61 -7.00
C LEU A 127 15.97 -4.10 -6.05
N HIS A 128 17.03 -3.49 -6.59
CA HIS A 128 18.07 -2.87 -5.78
C HIS A 128 17.55 -1.71 -4.91
N LEU A 129 16.58 -0.95 -5.40
CA LEU A 129 15.93 0.09 -4.60
C LEU A 129 15.06 -0.54 -3.50
N GLU A 130 14.29 -1.57 -3.82
CA GLU A 130 13.44 -2.30 -2.87
C GLU A 130 14.26 -2.88 -1.72
N GLU A 131 15.34 -3.62 -2.01
CA GLU A 131 16.22 -4.21 -1.01
C GLU A 131 16.81 -3.15 -0.06
N LYS A 132 17.16 -1.98 -0.59
CA LYS A 132 17.69 -0.86 0.19
C LYS A 132 16.64 -0.14 1.00
N LEU A 133 15.43 0.00 0.48
CA LEU A 133 14.32 0.67 1.18
C LEU A 133 13.70 -0.21 2.25
N HIS A 134 13.62 -1.52 2.03
CA HIS A 134 12.96 -2.46 2.93
C HIS A 134 13.36 -2.29 4.42
N PRO A 135 14.65 -2.27 4.82
CA PRO A 135 15.01 -2.09 6.22
C PRO A 135 14.63 -0.70 6.76
N TRP A 136 14.77 0.35 5.96
CA TRP A 136 14.37 1.70 6.38
C TRP A 136 12.86 1.81 6.58
N VAL A 137 12.08 1.21 5.67
CA VAL A 137 10.62 1.20 5.78
C VAL A 137 10.18 0.40 6.99
N ALA A 138 10.69 -0.83 7.14
CA ALA A 138 10.28 -1.75 8.21
C ALA A 138 10.68 -1.27 9.61
N PHE A 139 11.88 -0.71 9.77
CA PHE A 139 12.42 -0.37 11.09
C PHE A 139 12.37 1.11 11.45
N ALA A 140 12.16 2.01 10.48
CA ALA A 140 12.08 3.44 10.74
C ALA A 140 10.71 4.01 10.34
N VAL A 141 10.33 3.92 9.06
CA VAL A 141 9.12 4.58 8.54
C VAL A 141 7.86 4.02 9.20
N VAL A 142 7.67 2.70 9.19
CA VAL A 142 6.46 2.06 9.74
C VAL A 142 6.34 2.30 11.25
N PRO A 143 7.38 2.09 12.09
CA PRO A 143 7.28 2.38 13.52
C PRO A 143 7.02 3.86 13.83
N VAL A 144 7.67 4.79 13.12
CA VAL A 144 7.44 6.24 13.32
C VAL A 144 6.04 6.62 12.89
N PHE A 145 5.56 6.12 11.76
CA PHE A 145 4.20 6.34 11.27
C PHE A 145 3.17 5.77 12.26
N GLY A 146 3.39 4.54 12.73
CA GLY A 146 2.55 3.89 13.73
C GLY A 146 2.52 4.70 15.03
N PHE A 147 3.68 5.12 15.54
CA PHE A 147 3.76 5.94 16.75
C PHE A 147 3.04 7.29 16.61
N ALA A 148 3.22 7.98 15.49
CA ALA A 148 2.61 9.28 15.25
C ALA A 148 1.08 9.20 15.09
N ASN A 149 0.56 8.13 14.48
CA ASN A 149 -0.87 7.98 14.18
C ASN A 149 -1.65 7.11 15.19
N ALA A 150 -0.97 6.27 15.98
CA ALA A 150 -1.60 5.43 17.01
C ALA A 150 -1.75 6.17 18.36
N GLY A 151 -1.19 7.37 18.50
CA GLY A 151 -1.32 8.23 19.68
C GLY A 151 -2.73 8.76 19.87
N VAL A 152 -3.69 7.89 20.19
CA VAL A 152 -5.03 8.27 20.60
C VAL A 152 -5.00 8.66 22.06
N SER A 153 -5.40 9.90 22.39
CA SER A 153 -5.46 10.34 23.77
C SER A 153 -6.49 9.50 24.53
N LEU A 154 -6.01 8.72 25.50
CA LEU A 154 -6.86 7.96 26.41
C LEU A 154 -7.45 8.83 27.53
N SER A 155 -7.02 10.09 27.65
CA SER A 155 -7.54 11.00 28.67
C SER A 155 -8.98 11.39 28.35
N GLY A 156 -9.93 11.02 29.20
CA GLY A 156 -11.35 11.34 29.02
C GLY A 156 -12.12 10.38 28.11
N ILE A 157 -11.57 9.19 27.84
CA ILE A 157 -12.33 8.07 27.27
C ILE A 157 -13.15 7.43 28.39
N THR A 158 -14.46 7.67 28.35
CA THR A 158 -15.45 6.93 29.14
C THR A 158 -15.90 5.72 28.34
N VAL A 159 -16.25 4.62 29.02
CA VAL A 159 -16.77 3.39 28.37
C VAL A 159 -17.95 3.70 27.45
N ASP A 160 -18.76 4.70 27.79
CA ASP A 160 -19.91 5.13 27.00
C ASP A 160 -19.52 5.64 25.60
N LYS A 161 -18.36 6.30 25.46
CA LYS A 161 -17.84 6.77 24.15
C LYS A 161 -17.29 5.63 23.29
N LEU A 162 -16.87 4.52 23.90
CA LEU A 162 -16.48 3.32 23.15
C LEU A 162 -17.68 2.59 22.56
N LEU A 163 -18.87 2.81 23.12
CA LEU A 163 -20.14 2.27 22.64
C LEU A 163 -20.83 3.17 21.61
N ASP A 164 -20.21 4.29 21.23
CA ASP A 164 -20.74 5.11 20.15
C ASP A 164 -20.78 4.33 18.82
N PRO A 165 -21.75 4.62 17.93
CA PRO A 165 -21.92 3.88 16.68
C PRO A 165 -20.68 3.86 15.78
N VAL A 166 -19.85 4.91 15.84
CA VAL A 166 -18.65 5.03 14.99
C VAL A 166 -17.52 4.09 15.46
N PRO A 167 -17.04 4.13 16.73
CA PRO A 167 -16.08 3.16 17.25
C PRO A 167 -16.54 1.71 17.12
N LEU A 168 -17.80 1.41 17.47
CA LEU A 168 -18.34 0.05 17.35
C LEU A 168 -18.42 -0.41 15.89
N GLY A 169 -18.85 0.47 14.97
CA GLY A 169 -18.90 0.17 13.54
C GLY A 169 -17.51 -0.13 12.96
N VAL A 170 -16.50 0.64 13.35
CA VAL A 170 -15.10 0.40 12.95
C VAL A 170 -14.59 -0.91 13.54
N ALA A 171 -14.82 -1.17 14.84
CA ALA A 171 -14.38 -2.39 15.52
C ALA A 171 -15.02 -3.65 14.89
N LEU A 172 -16.34 -3.64 14.67
CA LEU A 172 -17.05 -4.76 14.05
C LEU A 172 -16.65 -4.94 12.58
N GLY A 173 -16.43 -3.85 11.84
CA GLY A 173 -15.93 -3.89 10.47
C GLY A 173 -14.55 -4.53 10.37
N LEU A 174 -13.64 -4.19 11.29
CA LEU A 174 -12.29 -4.75 11.34
C LEU A 174 -12.26 -6.21 11.80
N LEU A 175 -13.01 -6.57 12.84
CA LEU A 175 -12.96 -7.92 13.45
C LEU A 175 -13.82 -8.96 12.72
N ILE A 176 -15.01 -8.56 12.25
CA ILE A 176 -15.97 -9.49 11.64
C ILE A 176 -16.03 -9.26 10.14
N GLY A 177 -16.13 -8.00 9.71
CA GLY A 177 -16.28 -7.65 8.29
C GLY A 177 -15.13 -8.19 7.44
N LYS A 178 -13.89 -8.07 7.91
CA LYS A 178 -12.71 -8.53 7.19
C LYS A 178 -12.63 -10.05 7.07
N GLN A 179 -12.82 -10.77 8.18
CA GLN A 179 -12.88 -12.23 8.17
C GLN A 179 -13.97 -12.74 7.22
N VAL A 180 -15.22 -12.28 7.42
CA VAL A 180 -16.35 -12.72 6.61
C VAL A 180 -16.15 -12.36 5.14
N GLY A 181 -15.66 -11.15 4.85
CA GLY A 181 -15.37 -10.69 3.50
C GLY A 181 -14.37 -11.58 2.77
N ILE A 182 -13.20 -11.83 3.38
CA ILE A 182 -12.14 -12.67 2.79
C ILE A 182 -12.64 -14.10 2.58
N PHE A 183 -13.27 -14.71 3.58
CA PHE A 183 -13.78 -16.09 3.47
C PHE A 183 -14.89 -16.22 2.42
N ALA A 184 -15.81 -15.25 2.35
CA ALA A 184 -16.89 -15.25 1.37
C ALA A 184 -16.35 -15.10 -0.06
N LEU A 185 -15.43 -14.16 -0.29
CA LEU A 185 -14.81 -13.94 -1.60
C LEU A 185 -13.97 -15.15 -2.02
N ALA A 186 -13.17 -15.73 -1.12
CA ALA A 186 -12.40 -16.94 -1.40
C ALA A 186 -13.32 -18.10 -1.75
N ALA A 187 -14.39 -18.34 -0.97
CA ALA A 187 -15.35 -19.39 -1.25
C ALA A 187 -16.07 -19.19 -2.59
N LEU A 188 -16.41 -17.95 -2.94
CA LEU A 188 -17.05 -17.61 -4.19
C LEU A 188 -16.10 -17.80 -5.39
N ALA A 189 -14.84 -17.37 -5.27
CA ALA A 189 -13.82 -17.56 -6.29
C ALA A 189 -13.53 -19.04 -6.56
N ILE A 190 -13.47 -19.86 -5.51
CA ILE A 190 -13.31 -21.31 -5.61
C ILE A 190 -14.54 -21.95 -6.29
N ARG A 191 -15.75 -21.56 -5.87
CA ARG A 191 -17.01 -22.05 -6.48
C ARG A 191 -17.15 -21.64 -7.95
N ALA A 192 -16.66 -20.46 -8.31
CA ALA A 192 -16.64 -19.96 -9.69
C ALA A 192 -15.53 -20.59 -10.55
N GLY A 193 -14.66 -21.43 -9.97
CA GLY A 193 -13.54 -22.05 -10.68
C GLY A 193 -12.37 -21.10 -11.00
N LEU A 194 -12.38 -19.89 -10.43
CA LEU A 194 -11.35 -18.86 -10.64
C LEU A 194 -10.11 -19.09 -9.76
N ALA A 195 -10.24 -19.88 -8.70
CA ALA A 195 -9.16 -20.21 -7.78
C ALA A 195 -9.22 -21.69 -7.37
N ARG A 196 -8.06 -22.26 -7.02
CA ARG A 196 -7.94 -23.61 -6.43
C ARG A 196 -7.47 -23.48 -4.99
N LEU A 197 -7.96 -24.35 -4.11
CA LEU A 197 -7.35 -24.48 -2.78
C LEU A 197 -5.88 -24.87 -2.97
N PRO A 198 -4.93 -24.19 -2.32
CA PRO A 198 -3.55 -24.62 -2.33
C PRO A 198 -3.44 -25.99 -1.65
N ASP A 199 -2.68 -26.90 -2.26
CA ASP A 199 -2.38 -28.20 -1.66
C ASP A 199 -1.41 -27.98 -0.47
N GLY A 200 -1.93 -28.08 0.76
CA GLY A 200 -1.16 -27.87 1.99
C GLY A 200 -1.97 -28.05 3.26
#